data_AF-A0AAU4KBN3-F1
#
_entry.id   AF-A0AAU4KBN3-F1
#
_cell.length_a   1.000
_cell.length_b   1.000
_cell.length_c   1.000
_cell.angle_alpha   90.00
_cell.angle_beta   90.00
_cell.angle_gamma   90.00
#
_symmetry.space_group_name_H-M   'P 1'
#
loop_
_entity.id
_entity.type
_entity.pdbx_description
1 polymer ?
#
loop_
_entity_poly.entity_id
_entity_poly.type
_entity_poly.pdbx_seq_one_letter_code
_entity_poly.pdbx_strand_id
1 'polypeptide(L)'
;MADPSQAETGKRTLPAFLLIAAVLLSGCSTETSPKSDSAAAGSQPTVGASLARSDRDLAARYRSAGGYRDVYGLKYVKSRAGVPTLTVWTRKKSGYGSGFDEFDKTLTSFLTGTGVNLQQGYVLTVHGPDGAILHRYDTTSENNP
;
A
#
# COMPACT_ATOMS: atom_id res chain seq x y z
N MET A 1 -17.97 -60.02 -16.33
CA MET A 1 -19.43 -60.13 -16.50
C MET A 1 -19.95 -58.70 -16.72
N ALA A 2 -20.33 -58.39 -17.96
CA ALA A 2 -21.10 -57.25 -18.48
C ALA A 2 -20.70 -55.77 -18.16
N ASP A 3 -20.09 -55.15 -19.19
CA ASP A 3 -20.25 -53.79 -19.77
C ASP A 3 -21.77 -53.41 -20.00
N PRO A 4 -22.19 -52.24 -20.55
CA PRO A 4 -21.79 -50.82 -20.47
C PRO A 4 -22.99 -49.81 -20.53
N SER A 5 -22.69 -48.53 -20.82
CA SER A 5 -23.54 -47.55 -21.54
C SER A 5 -24.50 -46.75 -20.65
N GLN A 6 -24.60 -45.42 -20.70
CA GLN A 6 -24.69 -44.50 -21.84
C GLN A 6 -24.03 -43.15 -21.41
N ALA A 7 -23.13 -42.48 -22.13
CA ALA A 7 -23.28 -41.84 -23.44
C ALA A 7 -24.52 -40.94 -23.55
N GLU A 8 -24.37 -39.63 -23.34
CA GLU A 8 -25.15 -38.64 -24.11
C GLU A 8 -24.29 -37.44 -24.51
N THR A 9 -24.30 -37.22 -25.82
CA THR A 9 -23.59 -36.19 -26.56
C THR A 9 -24.54 -35.02 -26.76
N GLY A 10 -24.24 -33.85 -26.21
CA GLY A 10 -25.19 -32.73 -26.16
C GLY A 10 -24.61 -31.40 -26.62
N LYS A 11 -24.30 -31.31 -27.93
CA LYS A 11 -24.46 -30.15 -28.83
C LYS A 11 -24.10 -28.74 -28.30
N ARG A 12 -23.07 -28.17 -28.96
CA ARG A 12 -22.82 -26.74 -29.21
C ARG A 12 -24.08 -25.88 -29.17
N THR A 13 -24.04 -24.75 -28.46
CA THR A 13 -24.58 -23.45 -28.91
C THR A 13 -23.97 -22.34 -28.06
N LEU A 14 -23.11 -21.52 -28.66
CA LEU A 14 -22.75 -20.20 -28.17
C LEU A 14 -23.87 -19.22 -28.55
N PRO A 15 -24.44 -18.45 -27.61
CA PRO A 15 -25.10 -17.21 -27.95
C PRO A 15 -24.12 -16.06 -27.66
N ALA A 16 -23.60 -15.49 -28.74
CA ALA A 16 -23.12 -14.12 -28.74
C ALA A 16 -24.32 -13.20 -28.43
N PHE A 17 -24.26 -12.46 -27.33
CA PHE A 17 -25.12 -11.30 -27.13
C PHE A 17 -24.25 -10.11 -26.75
N LEU A 18 -23.96 -9.32 -27.78
CA LEU A 18 -23.58 -7.91 -27.72
C LEU A 18 -24.66 -7.15 -26.93
N LEU A 19 -24.29 -6.58 -25.78
CA LEU A 19 -25.08 -5.56 -25.11
C LEU A 19 -24.22 -4.30 -25.00
N ILE A 20 -24.39 -3.46 -26.01
CA ILE A 20 -23.88 -2.10 -26.09
C ILE A 20 -24.74 -1.25 -25.15
N ALA A 21 -24.18 -0.82 -24.02
CA ALA A 21 -24.75 0.23 -23.21
C ALA A 21 -23.97 1.53 -23.49
N ALA A 22 -24.49 2.34 -24.41
CA ALA A 22 -24.03 3.70 -24.62
C ALA A 22 -24.49 4.56 -23.43
N VAL A 23 -23.57 4.88 -22.52
CA VAL A 23 -23.80 5.93 -21.52
C VAL A 23 -23.46 7.26 -22.19
N LEU A 24 -24.49 8.02 -22.54
CA LEU A 24 -24.37 9.39 -23.03
C LEU A 24 -23.89 10.29 -21.88
N LEU A 25 -22.59 10.57 -21.85
CA LEU A 25 -22.02 11.66 -21.05
C LEU A 25 -22.32 12.98 -21.77
N SER A 26 -23.43 13.62 -21.41
CA SER A 26 -23.63 15.05 -21.65
C SER A 26 -22.62 15.84 -20.82
N GLY A 27 -21.47 16.15 -21.43
CA GLY A 27 -20.47 17.09 -20.92
C GLY A 27 -20.25 18.20 -21.93
N CYS A 28 -21.18 19.15 -22.01
CA CYS A 28 -20.92 20.46 -22.59
C CYS A 28 -20.47 21.39 -21.46
N SER A 29 -19.22 21.84 -21.49
CA SER A 29 -18.96 23.26 -21.75
C SER A 29 -17.46 23.60 -21.78
N THR A 30 -17.11 24.15 -22.94
CA THR A 30 -16.19 25.27 -23.18
C THR A 30 -14.68 25.03 -23.09
N GLU A 31 -14.16 24.83 -24.30
CA GLU A 31 -12.83 25.15 -24.82
C GLU A 31 -12.17 26.39 -24.17
N THR A 32 -10.97 26.19 -23.62
CA THR A 32 -9.91 27.21 -23.65
C THR A 32 -8.56 26.49 -23.67
N SER A 33 -7.96 26.40 -24.86
CA SER A 33 -6.54 26.05 -24.99
C SER A 33 -5.69 27.13 -24.33
N PRO A 34 -4.63 26.77 -23.61
CA PRO A 34 -3.32 27.04 -24.19
C PRO A 34 -2.28 25.94 -23.93
N LYS A 35 -1.54 25.64 -25.02
CA LYS A 35 -0.10 25.42 -25.05
C LYS A 35 0.45 24.23 -24.25
N SER A 36 0.70 23.14 -24.99
CA SER A 36 1.62 22.07 -24.63
C SER A 36 3.01 22.64 -24.36
N ASP A 37 3.49 22.49 -23.14
CA ASP A 37 4.90 22.25 -22.85
C ASP A 37 5.01 20.98 -22.01
N SER A 38 5.68 20.00 -22.60
CA SER A 38 6.01 18.71 -22.00
C SER A 38 6.92 18.93 -20.79
N ALA A 39 6.42 18.63 -19.59
CA ALA A 39 7.25 18.34 -18.43
C ALA A 39 6.77 17.04 -17.79
N ALA A 40 7.72 16.11 -17.69
CA ALA A 40 7.54 14.74 -17.27
C ALA A 40 6.82 14.59 -15.92
N ALA A 41 6.10 13.49 -15.82
CA ALA A 41 5.63 12.81 -14.62
C ALA A 41 6.44 13.12 -13.35
N GLY A 42 6.00 14.15 -12.61
CA GLY A 42 6.28 14.32 -11.21
C GLY A 42 5.03 13.95 -10.44
N SER A 43 4.91 12.68 -10.04
CA SER A 43 3.92 12.28 -9.03
C SER A 43 4.31 12.93 -7.70
N GLN A 44 3.99 14.21 -7.56
CA GLN A 44 4.08 14.91 -6.29
C GLN A 44 3.13 14.19 -5.33
N PRO A 45 3.59 13.68 -4.18
CA PRO A 45 2.71 13.04 -3.24
C PRO A 45 1.68 14.07 -2.79
N THR A 46 0.42 13.84 -3.13
CA THR A 46 -0.70 14.61 -2.61
C THR A 46 -0.66 14.52 -1.09
N VAL A 47 -0.15 15.58 -0.46
CA VAL A 47 -0.29 15.87 0.96
C VAL A 47 -1.80 15.94 1.22
N GLY A 48 -2.36 14.85 1.74
CA GLY A 48 -3.81 14.67 1.88
C GLY A 48 -4.37 13.34 1.34
N ALA A 49 -3.53 12.34 1.04
CA ALA A 49 -4.05 10.99 0.82
C ALA A 49 -4.81 10.53 2.08
N SER A 50 -6.14 10.42 1.96
CA SER A 50 -6.97 9.78 2.99
C SER A 50 -6.41 8.39 3.24
N LEU A 51 -5.82 8.21 4.42
CA LEU A 51 -5.19 6.96 4.82
C LEU A 51 -6.18 5.79 4.66
N ALA A 52 -5.73 4.71 4.01
CA ALA A 52 -6.57 3.55 3.75
C ALA A 52 -7.10 2.97 5.07
N ARG A 53 -8.28 2.33 5.03
CA ARG A 53 -8.84 1.68 6.24
C ARG A 53 -7.89 0.60 6.78
N SER A 54 -7.33 -0.23 5.89
CA SER A 54 -6.33 -1.25 6.25
C SER A 54 -5.16 -0.69 7.04
N ASP A 55 -4.68 0.49 6.65
CA ASP A 55 -3.48 1.10 7.23
C ASP A 55 -3.78 1.67 8.62
N ARG A 56 -5.01 2.18 8.82
CA ARG A 56 -5.52 2.59 10.13
C ARG A 56 -5.76 1.39 11.05
N ASP A 57 -6.32 0.32 10.52
CA ASP A 57 -6.61 -0.91 11.28
C ASP A 57 -5.32 -1.59 11.73
N LEU A 58 -4.29 -1.63 10.87
CA LEU A 58 -2.98 -2.14 11.23
C LEU A 58 -2.32 -1.30 12.32
N ALA A 59 -2.40 0.04 12.23
CA ALA A 59 -1.94 0.94 13.29
C ALA A 59 -2.73 0.76 14.60
N ALA A 60 -4.04 0.51 14.52
CA ALA A 60 -4.86 0.22 15.70
C ALA A 60 -4.38 -1.06 16.40
N ARG A 61 -4.16 -2.15 15.65
CA ARG A 61 -3.60 -3.39 16.21
C ARG A 61 -2.22 -3.21 16.80
N TYR A 62 -1.35 -2.45 16.14
CA TYR A 62 -0.02 -2.12 16.65
C TYR A 62 -0.11 -1.44 18.03
N ARG A 63 -0.95 -0.42 18.17
CA ARG A 63 -1.18 0.26 19.46
C ARG A 63 -1.77 -0.67 20.51
N SER A 64 -2.75 -1.50 20.14
CA SER A 64 -3.34 -2.48 21.06
C SER A 64 -2.35 -3.53 21.55
N ALA A 65 -1.29 -3.81 20.78
CA ALA A 65 -0.21 -4.73 21.13
C ALA A 65 0.91 -4.07 21.97
N GLY A 66 0.71 -2.84 22.47
CA GLY A 66 1.71 -2.10 23.25
C GLY A 66 2.60 -1.17 22.41
N GLY A 67 2.32 -1.02 21.12
CA GLY A 67 3.00 -0.06 20.25
C GLY A 67 2.71 1.40 20.59
N TYR A 68 3.47 2.29 19.96
CA TYR A 68 3.44 3.74 20.19
C TYR A 68 2.07 4.36 19.85
N ARG A 69 1.44 5.00 20.85
CA ARG A 69 0.05 5.52 20.77
C ARG A 69 -0.16 6.59 19.72
N ASP A 70 0.89 7.32 19.37
CA ASP A 70 0.90 8.40 18.39
C ASP A 70 0.88 7.91 16.95
N VAL A 71 1.18 6.63 16.68
CA VAL A 71 1.04 6.03 15.36
C VAL A 71 -0.43 5.89 15.00
N TYR A 72 -0.85 6.51 13.89
CA TYR A 72 -2.25 6.46 13.41
C TYR A 72 -2.40 5.81 12.03
N GLY A 73 -1.28 5.57 11.35
CA GLY A 73 -1.24 4.79 10.12
C GLY A 73 0.00 3.93 10.08
N LEU A 74 -0.16 2.71 9.57
CA LEU A 74 0.92 1.77 9.36
C LEU A 74 0.63 0.98 8.10
N LYS A 75 1.57 0.99 7.17
CA LYS A 75 1.51 0.22 5.92
C LYS A 75 2.81 -0.54 5.75
N TYR A 76 2.72 -1.78 5.28
CA TYR A 76 3.87 -2.50 4.76
C TYR A 76 3.55 -2.99 3.35
N VAL A 77 4.55 -2.95 2.47
CA VAL A 77 4.45 -3.48 1.12
C VAL A 77 5.64 -4.39 0.89
N LYS A 78 5.38 -5.63 0.47
CA LYS A 78 6.43 -6.54 0.05
C LYS A 78 6.93 -6.11 -1.33
N SER A 79 8.23 -5.79 -1.45
CA SER A 79 8.84 -5.56 -2.76
C SER A 79 9.02 -6.87 -3.52
N ARG A 80 9.07 -6.79 -4.86
CA ARG A 80 9.51 -7.93 -5.71
C ARG A 80 10.92 -8.39 -5.38
N ALA A 81 11.78 -7.47 -4.89
CA ALA A 81 13.15 -7.76 -4.51
C ALA A 81 13.29 -8.37 -3.09
N GLY A 82 12.18 -8.69 -2.42
CA GLY A 82 12.21 -9.33 -1.10
C GLY A 82 12.29 -8.38 0.09
N VAL A 83 12.86 -7.18 -0.09
CA VAL A 83 12.96 -6.14 0.96
C VAL A 83 11.62 -5.40 1.11
N PRO A 84 10.92 -5.50 2.25
CA PRO A 84 9.69 -4.76 2.46
C PRO A 84 9.93 -3.27 2.70
N THR A 85 8.98 -2.45 2.24
CA THR A 85 8.90 -1.03 2.59
C THR A 85 7.84 -0.82 3.65
N LEU A 86 8.22 -0.16 4.74
CA LEU A 86 7.39 0.20 5.87
C LEU A 86 7.10 1.71 5.82
N THR A 87 5.84 2.07 5.97
CA THR A 87 5.40 3.47 6.07
C THR A 87 4.60 3.66 7.34
N VAL A 88 5.01 4.63 8.14
CA VAL A 88 4.37 4.98 9.41
C VAL A 88 3.89 6.43 9.33
N TRP A 89 2.68 6.67 9.83
CA TRP A 89 2.18 8.02 10.08
C TRP A 89 1.97 8.22 11.58
N THR A 90 2.60 9.25 12.14
CA THR A 90 2.56 9.58 13.57
C THR A 90 2.04 11.00 13.82
N ARG A 91 1.44 11.22 14.99
CA ARG A 91 1.07 12.55 15.50
C ARG A 91 2.27 13.34 16.05
N LYS A 92 3.47 12.75 16.16
CA LYS A 92 4.69 13.46 16.56
C LYS A 92 5.07 14.49 15.52
N LYS A 93 5.55 15.66 15.98
CA LYS A 93 6.01 16.75 15.10
C LYS A 93 7.51 16.67 14.77
N SER A 94 8.29 15.92 15.54
CA SER A 94 9.76 15.95 15.49
C SER A 94 10.43 14.57 15.44
N GLY A 95 9.73 13.55 14.92
CA GLY A 95 10.21 12.17 14.92
C GLY A 95 10.41 11.60 16.33
N TYR A 96 11.18 10.50 16.43
CA TYR A 96 11.43 9.80 17.70
C TYR A 96 12.76 10.17 18.38
N GLY A 97 13.63 10.91 17.70
CA GLY A 97 14.93 11.32 18.24
C GLY A 97 15.75 10.13 18.72
N SER A 98 16.31 10.22 19.93
CA SER A 98 17.07 9.13 20.56
C SER A 98 16.24 7.88 20.89
N GLY A 99 14.91 7.97 20.87
CA GLY A 99 14.01 6.83 21.06
C GLY A 99 13.68 6.07 19.77
N PHE A 100 14.36 6.37 18.66
CA PHE A 100 14.07 5.74 17.38
C PHE A 100 14.33 4.23 17.38
N ASP A 101 15.43 3.77 17.99
CA ASP A 101 15.78 2.35 18.01
C ASP A 101 14.76 1.51 18.78
N GLU A 102 14.22 2.05 19.88
CA GLU A 102 13.15 1.40 20.64
C GLU A 102 11.84 1.35 19.84
N PHE A 103 11.53 2.45 19.14
CA PHE A 103 10.39 2.52 18.24
C PHE A 103 10.48 1.49 17.11
N ASP A 104 11.64 1.43 16.46
CA ASP A 104 11.93 0.50 15.38
C ASP A 104 11.85 -0.97 15.84
N LYS A 105 12.48 -1.30 16.97
CA LYS A 105 12.38 -2.63 17.59
C LYS A 105 10.94 -3.02 17.92
N THR A 106 10.16 -2.08 18.48
CA THR A 106 8.75 -2.34 18.84
C THR A 106 7.91 -2.58 17.59
N LEU A 107 8.11 -1.77 16.55
CA LEU A 107 7.42 -1.88 15.27
C LEU A 107 7.73 -3.22 14.58
N THR A 108 9.01 -3.56 14.47
CA THR A 108 9.46 -4.77 13.78
C THR A 108 9.07 -6.04 14.53
N SER A 109 9.12 -6.04 15.87
CA SER A 109 8.63 -7.15 16.69
C SER A 109 7.14 -7.40 16.46
N PHE A 110 6.33 -6.34 16.38
CA PHE A 110 4.91 -6.46 16.04
C PHE A 110 4.71 -7.04 14.63
N LEU A 111 5.39 -6.48 13.62
CA LEU A 111 5.21 -6.90 12.23
C LEU A 111 5.65 -8.35 12.00
N THR A 112 6.78 -8.76 12.58
CA THR A 112 7.25 -10.15 12.54
C THR A 112 6.28 -11.10 13.24
N GLY A 113 5.72 -10.70 14.40
CA GLY A 113 4.65 -11.44 15.07
C GLY A 113 3.37 -11.59 14.23
N THR A 114 3.13 -10.68 13.27
CA THR A 114 2.04 -10.79 12.29
C THR A 114 2.41 -11.52 11.00
N GLY A 115 3.62 -12.09 10.91
CA GLY A 115 4.09 -12.87 9.76
C GLY A 115 4.82 -12.09 8.68
N VAL A 116 5.19 -10.83 8.91
CA VAL A 116 6.02 -10.06 7.98
C VAL A 116 7.48 -10.52 8.12
N ASN A 117 8.09 -10.97 7.02
CA ASN A 117 9.50 -11.32 6.99
C ASN A 117 10.37 -10.06 6.81
N LEU A 118 11.22 -9.77 7.80
CA LEU A 118 12.16 -8.64 7.83
C LEU A 118 13.64 -9.08 7.84
N GLN A 119 13.91 -10.38 7.69
CA GLN A 119 15.27 -10.95 7.83
C GLN A 119 16.28 -10.40 6.81
N GLN A 120 15.81 -9.98 5.64
CA GLN A 120 16.65 -9.39 4.58
C GLN A 120 16.79 -7.87 4.71
N GLY A 121 16.36 -7.31 5.85
CA GLY A 121 16.26 -5.87 6.08
C GLY A 121 14.96 -5.27 5.54
N TYR A 122 14.78 -3.96 5.75
CA TYR A 122 13.62 -3.19 5.33
C TYR A 122 13.97 -1.71 5.20
N VAL A 123 13.11 -0.99 4.48
CA VAL A 123 13.15 0.47 4.39
C VAL A 123 11.96 1.05 5.13
N LEU A 124 12.20 1.88 6.14
CA LEU A 124 11.18 2.53 6.96
C LEU A 124 11.16 4.03 6.67
N THR A 125 9.97 4.56 6.39
CA THR A 125 9.71 6.01 6.34
C THR A 125 8.64 6.39 7.37
N VAL A 126 8.95 7.40 8.19
CA VAL A 126 8.04 7.94 9.21
C VAL A 126 7.58 9.33 8.79
N HIS A 127 6.27 9.51 8.69
CA HIS A 127 5.62 10.78 8.36
C HIS A 127 5.00 11.42 9.60
N GLY A 128 5.09 12.74 9.67
CA GLY A 128 4.40 13.57 10.66
C GLY A 128 2.93 13.82 10.30
N PRO A 129 2.20 14.55 11.16
CA PRO A 129 0.78 14.82 10.98
C PRO A 129 0.48 15.70 9.75
N ASP A 130 1.47 16.46 9.28
CA ASP A 130 1.44 17.28 8.08
C ASP A 130 1.90 16.53 6.82
N GLY A 131 2.27 15.26 6.94
CA GLY A 131 2.82 14.44 5.87
C GLY A 131 4.32 14.60 5.65
N ALA A 132 5.00 15.52 6.37
CA ALA A 132 6.45 15.69 6.28
C ALA A 132 7.18 14.41 6.69
N ILE A 133 8.27 14.07 6.00
CA ILE A 133 9.12 12.94 6.40
C ILE A 133 9.91 13.37 7.64
N LEU A 134 9.67 12.68 8.75
CA LEU A 134 10.36 12.90 10.02
C LEU A 134 11.59 12.00 10.16
N HIS A 135 11.56 10.82 9.54
CA HIS A 135 12.67 9.87 9.58
C HIS A 135 12.65 8.95 8.37
N ARG A 136 13.83 8.58 7.87
CA ARG A 136 14.04 7.54 6.86
C ARG A 136 15.17 6.64 7.33
N TYR A 137 14.91 5.34 7.37
CA TYR A 137 15.82 4.34 7.90
C TYR A 137 15.86 3.15 6.94
N ASP A 138 17.06 2.66 6.65
CA ASP A 138 17.29 1.56 5.72
C ASP A 138 18.26 0.58 6.38
N THR A 139 17.80 -0.65 6.58
CA THR A 139 18.59 -1.71 7.23
C THR A 139 19.17 -2.69 6.22
N THR A 140 19.02 -2.44 4.92
CA THR A 140 19.54 -3.34 3.89
C THR A 140 21.06 -3.28 3.85
N SER A 141 21.68 -4.45 3.64
CA SER A 141 23.15 -4.59 3.64
C SER A 141 23.85 -3.81 2.52
N GLU A 142 23.12 -3.35 1.51
CA GLU A 142 23.68 -2.48 0.45
C GLU A 142 24.11 -1.10 0.97
N ASN A 143 23.61 -0.68 2.14
CA ASN A 143 23.84 0.66 2.70
C ASN A 143 24.57 0.66 4.07
N ASN A 144 25.11 -0.48 4.53
CA ASN A 144 25.80 -0.57 5.83
C ASN A 144 27.22 -1.16 5.65
N PRO A 145 28.26 -0.32 5.51
CA PRO A 145 29.65 -0.76 5.34
C PRO A 145 30.26 -1.39 6.61
#